data_AF-A0A8H3DZJ3-F1
#
_entry.id   AF-A0A8H3DZJ3-F1
#
_cell.length_a   1.000
_cell.length_b   1.000
_cell.length_c   1.000
_cell.angle_alpha   90.00
_cell.angle_beta   90.00
_cell.angle_gamma   90.00
#
_symmetry.space_group_name_H-M   'P 1'
#
loop_
_entity.id
_entity.type
_entity.pdbx_description
1 polymer ?
#
loop_
_entity_poly.entity_id
_entity_poly.type
_entity_poly.pdbx_seq_one_letter_code
_entity_poly.pdbx_strand_id
1 'polypeptide(L)'
;MLKSVLQLCRFPTEFENFALPSLATGSIVLMSSIQPTPFSYEYGYLCFRILVFSLNACLIKHGRNLSFTIRRMSDAPSGTHLDLFWLGTGDLILGELSPIEINIEKPRRLTDILEPGRGQLPILKRSSLGTLLELLHKDQKNFLVAVMSADSLHLSGLMFVLFKYLEIEQKTRQQANYTQKLFLPFSRIFRRYRLVFPETYHETTLLRLIYNTLPAMSDLQDKTTVDAEDSRNVIQAYNRSLKTYQTINCKDAIHYMGFVAPLFVPGCEELIPSTLESTFLMLWTIGSKADPDMLATITQGYGVCFWQLFDRFLRPSRSSLEPWRFGLVNAMIKCDIVGLIFRVAFRFSETQTISTERATEARIKDFFDTMLSFWGKAVDYTPEEYFEQQMMASGVIDNWLRFFAESNERLDPDSSSAVDIILIPFSMLFSNVMVTILGTKWRTMKFDHQVTGICDYPRCPHPTNASTRCSKCINSTYCSPRCLAKYVNSGFGGI
;
A
#
# COMPACT_ATOMS: atom_id res chain seq x y z
N MET A 1 -31.39 18.03 3.68
CA MET A 1 -30.40 18.52 4.67
C MET A 1 -28.95 18.35 4.21
N LEU A 2 -28.49 17.13 3.85
CA LEU A 2 -27.13 16.93 3.30
C LEU A 2 -26.86 17.79 2.05
N LYS A 3 -27.83 17.85 1.12
CA LYS A 3 -27.78 18.74 -0.04
C LYS A 3 -27.60 20.21 0.35
N SER A 4 -28.24 20.65 1.44
CA SER A 4 -28.17 22.01 1.95
C SER A 4 -26.80 22.30 2.57
N VAL A 5 -26.23 21.38 3.35
CA VAL A 5 -24.85 21.49 3.88
C VAL A 5 -23.84 21.55 2.73
N LEU A 6 -23.99 20.69 1.73
CA LEU A 6 -23.15 20.71 0.53
C LEU A 6 -23.32 21.98 -0.31
N GLN A 7 -24.53 22.55 -0.34
CA GLN A 7 -24.79 23.84 -0.96
C GLN A 7 -24.13 24.99 -0.17
N LEU A 8 -24.13 24.94 1.16
CA LEU A 8 -23.43 25.94 1.99
C LEU A 8 -21.91 25.89 1.75
N CYS A 9 -21.33 24.71 1.54
CA CYS A 9 -19.93 24.58 1.15
C CYS A 9 -19.57 25.24 -0.19
N ARG A 10 -20.57 25.63 -1.02
CA ARG A 10 -20.33 26.41 -2.25
C ARG A 10 -20.03 27.87 -1.97
N PHE A 11 -20.41 28.40 -0.82
CA PHE A 11 -20.25 29.80 -0.45
C PHE A 11 -19.10 29.92 0.55
N PRO A 12 -17.93 30.45 0.15
CA PRO A 12 -16.75 30.52 1.02
C PRO A 12 -17.01 31.25 2.34
N THR A 13 -17.85 32.28 2.33
CA THR A 13 -18.19 33.08 3.52
C THR A 13 -18.90 32.26 4.60
N GLU A 14 -19.60 31.19 4.24
CA GLU A 14 -20.30 30.33 5.20
C GLU A 14 -19.35 29.49 6.06
N PHE A 15 -18.07 29.39 5.70
CA PHE A 15 -17.07 28.68 6.52
C PHE A 15 -16.78 29.39 7.86
N GLU A 16 -17.10 30.68 7.99
CA GLU A 16 -17.10 31.36 9.28
C GLU A 16 -18.13 30.77 10.25
N ASN A 17 -19.30 30.38 9.74
CA ASN A 17 -20.37 29.74 10.51
C ASN A 17 -20.02 28.31 10.92
N PHE A 18 -19.16 27.63 10.15
CA PHE A 18 -18.62 26.33 10.53
C PHE A 18 -17.55 26.42 11.63
N ALA A 19 -16.84 27.55 11.77
CA ALA A 19 -15.76 27.75 12.73
C ALA A 19 -16.24 28.02 14.17
N LEU A 20 -17.19 27.21 14.65
CA LEU A 20 -17.82 27.26 15.96
C LEU A 20 -17.58 25.93 16.73
N PRO A 21 -16.82 25.93 17.84
CA PRO A 21 -16.59 24.74 18.67
C PRO A 21 -17.88 24.06 19.17
N SER A 22 -18.94 24.84 19.38
CA SER A 22 -20.26 24.34 19.77
C SER A 22 -20.92 23.49 18.70
N LEU A 23 -20.68 23.79 17.40
CA LEU A 23 -21.22 23.02 16.29
C LEU A 23 -20.55 21.64 16.21
N ALA A 24 -19.22 21.58 16.36
CA ALA A 24 -18.49 20.32 16.47
C ALA A 24 -18.96 19.50 17.68
N THR A 25 -19.08 20.12 18.85
CA THR A 25 -19.58 19.44 20.07
C THR A 25 -21.01 18.95 19.92
N GLY A 26 -21.91 19.78 19.38
CA GLY A 26 -23.30 19.42 19.12
C GLY A 26 -23.43 18.28 18.13
N SER A 27 -22.58 18.24 17.11
CA SER A 27 -22.53 17.13 16.14
C SER A 27 -22.15 15.81 16.80
N ILE A 28 -21.19 15.81 17.75
CA ILE A 28 -20.83 14.61 18.53
C ILE A 28 -22.02 14.15 19.39
N VAL A 29 -22.71 15.09 20.05
CA VAL A 29 -23.90 14.78 20.86
C VAL A 29 -25.01 14.17 19.99
N LEU A 30 -25.28 14.75 18.81
CA LEU A 30 -26.25 14.21 17.87
C LEU A 30 -25.85 12.85 17.33
N MET A 31 -24.57 12.61 17.03
CA MET A 31 -24.10 11.27 16.64
C MET A 31 -24.33 10.26 17.77
N SER A 32 -24.09 10.64 19.02
CA SER A 32 -24.26 9.76 20.18
C SER A 32 -25.70 9.36 20.47
N SER A 33 -26.70 10.12 20.00
CA SER A 33 -28.11 9.81 20.22
C SER A 33 -28.72 8.86 19.17
N ILE A 34 -27.97 8.51 18.12
CA ILE A 34 -28.46 7.67 17.01
C ILE A 34 -28.23 6.19 17.33
N GLN A 35 -29.26 5.36 17.10
CA GLN A 35 -29.28 3.94 17.40
C GLN A 35 -29.69 3.11 16.17
N PRO A 36 -29.11 1.91 15.93
CA PRO A 36 -28.12 1.25 16.79
C PRO A 36 -26.71 1.88 16.71
N THR A 37 -26.32 2.46 15.58
CA THR A 37 -25.02 3.14 15.42
C THR A 37 -25.11 4.36 14.49
N PRO A 38 -24.26 5.39 14.64
CA PRO A 38 -24.38 6.63 13.87
C PRO A 38 -24.20 6.45 12.36
N PHE A 39 -23.28 5.60 11.90
CA PHE A 39 -23.02 5.42 10.47
C PHE A 39 -23.99 4.44 9.80
N SER A 40 -24.86 3.78 10.55
CA SER A 40 -25.96 2.99 9.99
C SER A 40 -27.07 3.85 9.36
N TYR A 41 -27.07 5.17 9.62
CA TYR A 41 -28.08 6.09 9.10
C TYR A 41 -27.45 7.32 8.44
N GLU A 42 -28.11 7.82 7.40
CA GLU A 42 -27.71 9.05 6.70
C GLU A 42 -27.62 10.25 7.65
N TYR A 43 -28.49 10.32 8.66
CA TYR A 43 -28.49 11.42 9.63
C TYR A 43 -27.22 11.44 10.49
N GLY A 44 -26.71 10.29 10.92
CA GLY A 44 -25.48 10.24 11.71
C GLY A 44 -24.25 10.49 10.86
N TYR A 45 -24.24 10.00 9.62
CA TYR A 45 -23.22 10.38 8.65
C TYR A 45 -23.24 11.89 8.34
N LEU A 46 -24.41 12.51 8.23
CA LEU A 46 -24.54 13.96 8.07
C LEU A 46 -23.95 14.71 9.27
N CYS A 47 -24.27 14.29 10.51
CA CYS A 47 -23.69 14.87 11.71
C CYS A 47 -22.15 14.73 11.71
N PHE A 48 -21.63 13.58 11.30
CA PHE A 48 -20.19 13.36 11.13
C PHE A 48 -19.56 14.31 10.10
N ARG A 49 -20.21 14.54 8.96
CA ARG A 49 -19.70 15.50 7.96
C ARG A 49 -19.67 16.92 8.50
N ILE A 50 -20.73 17.36 9.18
CA ILE A 50 -20.79 18.70 9.80
C ILE A 50 -19.69 18.84 10.85
N LEU A 51 -19.47 17.81 11.67
CA LEU A 51 -18.36 17.74 12.62
C LEU A 51 -17.02 17.95 11.90
N VAL A 52 -16.74 17.24 10.81
CA VAL A 52 -15.47 17.35 10.07
C VAL A 52 -15.28 18.76 9.51
N PHE A 53 -16.31 19.34 8.88
CA PHE A 53 -16.23 20.72 8.39
C PHE A 53 -15.99 21.72 9.53
N SER A 54 -16.75 21.59 10.60
CA SER A 54 -16.65 22.49 11.74
C SER A 54 -15.30 22.40 12.43
N LEU A 55 -14.77 21.19 12.59
CA LEU A 55 -13.49 20.94 13.22
C LEU A 55 -12.34 21.55 12.40
N ASN A 56 -12.31 21.31 11.09
CA ASN A 56 -11.29 21.87 10.21
C ASN A 56 -11.39 23.41 10.15
N ALA A 57 -12.60 23.97 10.08
CA ALA A 57 -12.80 25.41 10.13
C ALA A 57 -12.31 26.02 11.46
N CYS A 58 -12.55 25.35 12.58
CA CYS A 58 -12.01 25.74 13.89
C CYS A 58 -10.47 25.69 13.92
N LEU A 59 -9.85 24.65 13.35
CA LEU A 59 -8.39 24.54 13.24
C LEU A 59 -7.80 25.69 12.41
N ILE A 60 -8.39 25.97 11.25
CA ILE A 60 -7.96 27.06 10.38
C ILE A 60 -8.11 28.42 11.09
N LYS A 61 -9.22 28.63 11.80
CA LYS A 61 -9.47 29.85 12.59
C LYS A 61 -8.46 30.02 13.72
N HIS A 62 -8.18 28.94 14.45
CA HIS A 62 -7.18 28.94 15.52
C HIS A 62 -5.79 29.28 14.98
N GLY A 63 -5.40 28.68 13.85
CA GLY A 63 -4.17 28.99 13.13
C GLY A 63 -4.13 30.36 12.43
N ARG A 64 -5.14 31.22 12.65
CA ARG A 64 -5.31 32.56 12.07
C ARG A 64 -5.27 32.59 10.54
N ASN A 65 -5.76 31.54 9.90
CA ASN A 65 -5.69 31.36 8.44
C ASN A 65 -7.08 31.34 7.76
N LEU A 66 -8.16 31.55 8.52
CA LEU A 66 -9.53 31.35 8.00
C LEU A 66 -9.88 32.39 6.94
N SER A 67 -9.67 33.67 7.23
CA SER A 67 -9.95 34.74 6.28
C SER A 67 -9.13 34.61 4.99
N PHE A 68 -7.88 34.16 5.10
CA PHE A 68 -7.03 33.89 3.94
C PHE A 68 -7.54 32.70 3.11
N THR A 69 -7.95 31.61 3.78
CA THR A 69 -8.53 30.43 3.11
C THR A 69 -9.83 30.79 2.40
N ILE A 70 -10.73 31.52 3.07
CA ILE A 70 -11.99 32.01 2.49
C ILE A 70 -11.73 32.89 1.27
N ARG A 71 -10.77 33.82 1.36
CA ARG A 71 -10.40 34.67 0.22
C ARG A 71 -9.91 33.84 -0.96
N ARG A 72 -9.00 32.89 -0.74
CA ARG A 72 -8.52 31.98 -1.80
C ARG A 72 -9.64 31.19 -2.45
N MET A 73 -10.62 30.75 -1.66
CA MET A 73 -11.80 30.06 -2.18
C MET A 73 -12.66 31.00 -3.02
N SER A 74 -12.95 32.22 -2.55
CA SER A 74 -13.73 33.23 -3.28
C SER A 74 -13.10 33.64 -4.62
N ASP A 75 -11.76 33.62 -4.70
CA ASP A 75 -11.00 33.94 -5.92
C ASP A 75 -10.93 32.76 -6.91
N ALA A 76 -11.43 31.57 -6.53
CA ALA A 76 -11.34 30.34 -7.32
C ALA A 76 -12.70 29.88 -7.87
N PRO A 77 -12.73 28.96 -8.85
CA PRO A 77 -13.98 28.35 -9.32
C PRO A 77 -14.71 27.58 -8.22
N SER A 78 -16.04 27.61 -8.22
CA SER A 78 -16.87 26.94 -7.19
C SER A 78 -16.60 25.44 -7.03
N GLY A 79 -16.12 24.78 -8.09
CA GLY A 79 -15.77 23.36 -8.07
C GLY A 79 -14.54 23.03 -7.21
N THR A 80 -13.65 24.00 -6.95
CA THR A 80 -12.38 23.78 -6.23
C THR A 80 -12.38 24.33 -4.80
N HIS A 81 -13.51 24.90 -4.35
CA HIS A 81 -13.61 25.50 -3.02
C HIS A 81 -13.26 24.50 -1.91
N LEU A 82 -13.79 23.27 -1.99
CA LEU A 82 -13.52 22.24 -0.98
C LEU A 82 -12.05 21.84 -0.96
N ASP A 83 -11.42 21.68 -2.12
CA ASP A 83 -9.99 21.32 -2.20
C ASP A 83 -9.11 22.40 -1.55
N LEU A 84 -9.44 23.67 -1.77
CA LEU A 84 -8.75 24.81 -1.14
C LEU A 84 -8.99 24.87 0.37
N PHE A 85 -10.18 24.52 0.83
CA PHE A 85 -10.48 24.42 2.26
C PHE A 85 -9.66 23.31 2.94
N TRP A 86 -9.60 22.12 2.33
CA TRP A 86 -8.80 21.00 2.82
C TRP A 86 -7.32 21.33 2.79
N LEU A 87 -6.84 21.96 1.71
CA LEU A 87 -5.47 22.45 1.58
C LEU A 87 -5.11 23.43 2.71
N GLY A 88 -6.00 24.38 3.01
CA GLY A 88 -5.77 25.36 4.08
C GLY A 88 -5.59 24.71 5.47
N THR A 89 -6.31 23.61 5.74
CA THR A 89 -6.11 22.82 6.96
C THR A 89 -4.81 22.01 6.87
N GLY A 90 -4.57 21.36 5.73
CA GLY A 90 -3.40 20.52 5.51
C GLY A 90 -2.08 21.29 5.66
N ASP A 91 -2.00 22.49 5.09
CA ASP A 91 -0.84 23.39 5.21
C ASP A 91 -0.53 23.74 6.67
N LEU A 92 -1.56 23.99 7.47
CA LEU A 92 -1.41 24.32 8.90
C LEU A 92 -0.89 23.13 9.70
N ILE A 93 -1.46 21.95 9.49
CA ILE A 93 -1.04 20.73 10.19
C ILE A 93 0.37 20.34 9.77
N LEU A 94 0.70 20.50 8.48
CA LEU A 94 2.03 20.19 7.98
C LEU A 94 3.08 21.11 8.59
N GLY A 95 2.77 22.40 8.71
CA GLY A 95 3.63 23.35 9.43
C GLY A 95 3.82 23.02 10.92
N GLU A 96 2.84 22.36 11.54
CA GLU A 96 2.91 21.93 12.95
C GLU A 96 3.74 20.66 13.14
N LEU A 97 3.58 19.67 12.24
CA LEU A 97 4.21 18.36 12.33
C LEU A 97 5.57 18.27 11.64
N SER A 98 5.87 19.16 10.70
CA SER A 98 7.14 19.13 9.98
C SER A 98 8.31 19.33 10.96
N PRO A 99 9.38 18.52 10.88
CA PRO A 99 10.60 18.80 11.60
C PRO A 99 11.10 20.20 11.19
N ILE A 100 11.59 20.96 12.17
CA ILE A 100 12.14 22.29 11.95
C ILE A 100 13.39 22.13 11.08
N GLU A 101 13.31 22.48 9.80
CA GLU A 101 14.52 22.70 9.01
C GLU A 101 15.26 23.91 9.61
N ILE A 102 16.57 23.72 9.81
CA ILE A 102 17.45 24.46 10.73
C ILE A 102 17.55 25.99 10.52
N ASN A 103 16.82 26.62 9.58
CA ASN A 103 16.97 28.05 9.31
C ASN A 103 15.67 28.87 9.15
N ILE A 104 14.48 28.31 9.36
CA ILE A 104 13.24 29.10 9.41
C ILE A 104 12.35 28.53 10.52
N GLU A 105 12.42 29.11 11.72
CA GLU A 105 11.42 28.90 12.77
C GLU A 105 10.06 29.39 12.28
N LYS A 106 9.29 28.53 11.59
CA LYS A 106 7.88 28.79 11.39
C LYS A 106 7.20 28.65 12.76
N PRO A 107 6.54 29.69 13.29
CA PRO A 107 5.86 29.58 14.57
C PRO A 107 4.78 28.50 14.44
N ARG A 108 4.85 27.49 15.30
CA ARG A 108 3.81 26.47 15.45
C ARG A 108 2.50 27.16 15.82
N ARG A 109 1.46 26.97 15.01
CA ARG A 109 0.20 27.73 15.11
C ARG A 109 -0.94 26.91 15.68
N LEU A 110 -0.72 25.61 15.90
CA LEU A 110 -1.70 24.69 16.44
C LEU A 110 -1.25 24.13 17.80
N THR A 111 -0.35 24.82 18.50
CA THR A 111 -0.05 24.55 19.91
C THR A 111 -1.27 24.83 20.77
N ASP A 112 -1.47 24.03 21.81
CA ASP A 112 -2.51 24.24 22.82
C ASP A 112 -3.97 24.26 22.30
N ILE A 113 -4.25 23.70 21.12
CA ILE A 113 -5.61 23.63 20.55
C ILE A 113 -6.64 22.93 21.46
N LEU A 114 -6.18 22.06 22.37
CA LEU A 114 -6.99 21.33 23.33
C LEU A 114 -6.94 21.92 24.74
N GLU A 115 -5.92 22.72 25.06
CA GLU A 115 -5.69 23.33 26.37
C GLU A 115 -5.24 24.79 26.23
N PRO A 116 -6.04 25.64 25.58
CA PRO A 116 -5.58 26.98 25.24
C PRO A 116 -5.43 27.83 26.51
N GLY A 117 -4.54 28.82 26.43
CA GLY A 117 -4.27 29.75 27.52
C GLY A 117 -5.50 30.56 27.97
N ARG A 118 -5.35 31.30 29.08
CA ARG A 118 -6.45 32.08 29.68
C ARG A 118 -7.15 32.97 28.65
N GLY A 119 -8.47 32.81 28.50
CA GLY A 119 -9.32 33.63 27.63
C GLY A 119 -9.65 33.01 26.27
N GLN A 120 -9.14 31.81 25.94
CA GLN A 120 -9.51 31.08 24.73
C GLN A 120 -10.25 29.79 25.06
N LEU A 121 -11.19 29.39 24.18
CA LEU A 121 -11.93 28.13 24.32
C LEU A 121 -11.24 27.02 23.51
N PRO A 122 -11.13 25.79 24.04
CA PRO A 122 -10.58 24.68 23.29
C PRO A 122 -11.49 24.37 22.10
N ILE A 123 -10.88 23.88 21.00
CA ILE A 123 -11.63 23.49 19.80
C ILE A 123 -12.65 22.39 20.14
N LEU A 124 -12.24 21.42 20.97
CA LEU A 124 -13.11 20.41 21.55
C LEU A 124 -12.64 20.11 22.98
N LYS A 125 -13.59 19.85 23.88
CA LYS A 125 -13.30 19.38 25.23
C LYS A 125 -12.78 17.94 25.18
N ARG A 126 -11.89 17.59 26.12
CA ARG A 126 -11.33 16.24 26.27
C ARG A 126 -12.41 15.15 26.38
N SER A 127 -13.50 15.42 27.10
CA SER A 127 -14.63 14.49 27.23
C SER A 127 -15.31 14.23 25.87
N SER A 128 -15.54 15.28 25.07
CA SER A 128 -16.12 15.16 23.73
C SER A 128 -15.21 14.36 22.78
N LEU A 129 -13.89 14.52 22.89
CA LEU A 129 -12.92 13.75 22.11
C LEU A 129 -12.91 12.27 22.49
N GLY A 130 -13.01 11.97 23.79
CA GLY A 130 -13.21 10.60 24.27
C GLY A 130 -14.48 9.97 23.71
N THR A 131 -15.61 10.68 23.78
CA THR A 131 -16.89 10.23 23.19
C THR A 131 -16.78 10.02 21.68
N LEU A 132 -16.17 10.96 20.96
CA LEU A 132 -15.98 10.86 19.51
C LEU A 132 -15.16 9.63 19.15
N LEU A 133 -14.02 9.42 19.81
CA LEU A 133 -13.16 8.26 19.56
C LEU A 133 -13.90 6.95 19.83
N GLU A 134 -14.67 6.89 20.92
CA GLU A 134 -15.48 5.73 21.27
C GLU A 134 -16.57 5.46 20.22
N LEU A 135 -17.28 6.49 19.75
CA LEU A 135 -18.29 6.36 18.69
C LEU A 135 -17.69 5.83 17.40
N LEU A 136 -16.58 6.43 16.95
CA LEU A 136 -15.89 6.00 15.74
C LEU A 136 -15.44 4.55 15.88
N HIS A 137 -14.83 4.19 17.01
CA HIS A 137 -14.32 2.84 17.23
C HIS A 137 -15.42 1.78 17.33
N LYS A 138 -16.50 2.05 18.08
CA LYS A 138 -17.64 1.13 18.20
C LYS A 138 -18.30 0.87 16.85
N ASP A 139 -18.29 1.86 15.96
CA ASP A 139 -18.91 1.80 14.63
C ASP A 139 -17.87 1.73 13.50
N GLN A 140 -16.67 1.20 13.78
CA GLN A 140 -15.51 1.24 12.88
C GLN A 140 -15.76 0.60 11.50
N LYS A 141 -16.64 -0.40 11.44
CA LYS A 141 -17.04 -1.08 10.22
C LYS A 141 -17.83 -0.15 9.30
N ASN A 142 -18.92 0.43 9.80
CA ASN A 142 -19.74 1.38 9.04
C ASN A 142 -19.00 2.70 8.80
N PHE A 143 -18.12 3.12 9.71
CA PHE A 143 -17.19 4.22 9.48
C PHE A 143 -16.35 3.98 8.22
N LEU A 144 -15.71 2.81 8.09
CA LEU A 144 -14.93 2.48 6.90
C LEU A 144 -15.79 2.53 5.63
N VAL A 145 -16.97 1.89 5.65
CA VAL A 145 -17.90 1.89 4.51
C VAL A 145 -18.33 3.30 4.12
N ALA A 146 -18.67 4.13 5.12
CA ALA A 146 -19.10 5.51 4.91
C ALA A 146 -17.99 6.36 4.31
N VAL A 147 -16.75 6.25 4.79
CA VAL A 147 -15.61 7.01 4.25
C VAL A 147 -15.21 6.48 2.86
N MET A 148 -15.22 5.17 2.65
CA MET A 148 -14.93 4.55 1.35
C MET A 148 -15.93 4.99 0.25
N SER A 149 -17.18 5.25 0.64
CA SER A 149 -18.23 5.74 -0.28
C SER A 149 -18.18 7.26 -0.47
N ALA A 150 -17.51 7.96 0.44
CA ALA A 150 -17.44 9.41 0.48
C ALA A 150 -16.06 9.87 -0.02
N ASP A 151 -15.80 9.71 -1.31
CA ASP A 151 -14.55 10.07 -2.01
C ASP A 151 -14.10 11.55 -1.88
N SER A 152 -14.76 12.38 -1.04
CA SER A 152 -14.54 13.83 -0.91
C SER A 152 -14.16 14.32 0.51
N LEU A 153 -14.15 13.43 1.52
CA LEU A 153 -13.99 13.86 2.92
C LEU A 153 -12.54 13.67 3.38
N HIS A 154 -11.79 14.77 3.51
CA HIS A 154 -10.43 14.77 4.06
C HIS A 154 -10.50 14.79 5.60
N LEU A 155 -10.06 13.70 6.23
CA LEU A 155 -10.10 13.51 7.69
C LEU A 155 -8.78 13.83 8.39
N SER A 156 -7.73 14.30 7.70
CA SER A 156 -6.45 14.65 8.32
C SER A 156 -6.58 15.57 9.53
N GLY A 157 -7.42 16.60 9.48
CA GLY A 157 -7.69 17.47 10.63
C GLY A 157 -8.33 16.74 11.82
N LEU A 158 -9.26 15.82 11.57
CA LEU A 158 -9.83 14.96 12.60
C LEU A 158 -8.78 14.02 13.20
N MET A 159 -7.99 13.35 12.35
CA MET A 159 -6.92 12.44 12.78
C MET A 159 -5.86 13.19 13.59
N PHE A 160 -5.50 14.41 13.18
CA PHE A 160 -4.56 15.27 13.90
C PHE A 160 -5.09 15.66 15.29
N VAL A 161 -6.34 16.10 15.40
CA VAL A 161 -6.93 16.48 16.70
C VAL A 161 -7.01 15.28 17.65
N LEU A 162 -7.42 14.11 17.14
CA LEU A 162 -7.42 12.87 17.93
C LEU A 162 -6.00 12.44 18.31
N PHE A 163 -5.02 12.63 17.42
CA PHE A 163 -3.61 12.38 17.72
C PHE A 163 -3.09 13.30 18.84
N LYS A 164 -3.39 14.61 18.79
CA LYS A 164 -3.06 15.56 19.88
C LYS A 164 -3.75 15.19 21.19
N TYR A 165 -4.96 14.67 21.14
CA TYR A 165 -5.65 14.14 22.31
C TYR A 165 -4.89 12.96 22.94
N LEU A 166 -4.36 12.03 22.12
CA LEU A 166 -3.52 10.94 22.60
C LEU A 166 -2.24 11.44 23.28
N GLU A 167 -1.52 12.39 22.67
CA GLU A 167 -0.27 12.94 23.24
C GLU A 167 -0.48 13.50 24.66
N ILE A 168 -1.62 14.16 24.89
CA ILE A 168 -1.98 14.73 26.20
C ILE A 168 -2.34 13.62 27.20
N GLU A 169 -3.19 12.67 26.79
CA GLU A 169 -3.65 11.61 27.68
C GLU A 169 -2.55 10.60 28.02
N GLN A 170 -1.55 10.42 27.14
CA GLN A 170 -0.38 9.57 27.41
C GLN A 170 0.40 10.04 28.65
N LYS A 171 0.49 11.36 28.87
CA LYS A 171 1.22 11.94 30.01
C LYS A 171 0.46 11.84 31.33
N THR A 172 -0.85 11.64 31.27
CA THR A 172 -1.74 11.76 32.44
C THR A 172 -2.34 10.43 32.88
N ARG A 173 -2.42 9.43 32.01
CA ARG A 173 -3.01 8.12 32.30
C ARG A 173 -1.97 7.06 32.58
N GLN A 174 -2.40 6.05 33.34
CA GLN A 174 -1.66 4.79 33.45
C GLN A 174 -1.57 4.10 32.07
N GLN A 175 -0.38 3.56 31.77
CA GLN A 175 -0.05 2.99 30.46
C GLN A 175 -1.07 1.97 29.95
N ALA A 176 -1.49 1.02 30.78
CA ALA A 176 -2.45 -0.01 30.38
C ALA A 176 -3.82 0.57 29.97
N ASN A 177 -4.30 1.58 30.70
CA ASN A 177 -5.57 2.24 30.43
C ASN A 177 -5.49 3.12 29.18
N TYR A 178 -4.39 3.86 29.01
CA TYR A 178 -4.09 4.60 27.78
C TYR A 178 -4.10 3.68 26.55
N THR A 179 -3.36 2.58 26.60
CA THR A 179 -3.25 1.64 25.47
C THR A 179 -4.61 1.07 25.08
N GLN A 180 -5.35 0.54 26.06
CA GLN A 180 -6.61 -0.17 25.78
C GLN A 180 -7.76 0.77 25.40
N LYS A 181 -7.91 1.91 26.09
CA LYS A 181 -9.09 2.78 25.91
C LYS A 181 -8.91 3.87 24.87
N LEU A 182 -7.68 4.22 24.50
CA LEU A 182 -7.41 5.35 23.62
C LEU A 182 -6.56 4.96 22.42
N PHE A 183 -5.37 4.41 22.66
CA PHE A 183 -4.42 4.14 21.58
C PHE A 183 -4.92 3.08 20.61
N LEU A 184 -5.40 1.92 21.10
CA LEU A 184 -5.95 0.87 20.25
C LEU A 184 -7.17 1.33 19.42
N PRO A 185 -8.21 1.95 20.03
CA PRO A 185 -9.32 2.55 19.28
C PRO A 185 -8.87 3.52 18.19
N PHE A 186 -7.96 4.44 18.51
CA PHE A 186 -7.46 5.41 17.54
C PHE A 186 -6.70 4.72 16.41
N SER A 187 -5.76 3.82 16.74
CA SER A 187 -4.95 3.11 15.75
C SER A 187 -5.80 2.31 14.77
N ARG A 188 -6.91 1.69 15.22
CA ARG A 188 -7.86 0.99 14.34
C ARG A 188 -8.54 1.94 13.36
N ILE A 189 -9.07 3.06 13.86
CA ILE A 189 -9.75 4.07 13.04
C ILE A 189 -8.78 4.73 12.06
N PHE A 190 -7.60 5.10 12.54
CA PHE A 190 -6.56 5.71 11.73
C PHE A 190 -6.11 4.78 10.60
N ARG A 191 -5.85 3.50 10.89
CA ARG A 191 -5.45 2.52 9.86
C ARG A 191 -6.56 2.24 8.85
N ARG A 192 -7.83 2.15 9.28
CA ARG A 192 -8.98 2.05 8.38
C ARG A 192 -9.05 3.26 7.44
N TYR A 193 -8.88 4.47 7.99
CA TYR A 193 -8.85 5.68 7.18
C TYR A 193 -7.69 5.68 6.17
N ARG A 194 -6.51 5.19 6.56
CA ARG A 194 -5.36 5.05 5.65
C ARG A 194 -5.61 4.11 4.46
N LEU A 195 -6.63 3.26 4.48
CA LEU A 195 -6.99 2.43 3.31
C LEU A 195 -7.86 3.17 2.29
N VAL A 196 -8.48 4.31 2.66
CA VAL A 196 -9.54 4.96 1.87
C VAL A 196 -9.39 6.46 1.73
N PHE A 197 -8.29 7.05 2.19
CA PHE A 197 -8.09 8.50 2.15
C PHE A 197 -7.95 9.02 0.71
N PRO A 198 -8.41 10.25 0.41
CA PRO A 198 -8.20 10.87 -0.90
C PRO A 198 -6.70 11.14 -1.13
N GLU A 199 -6.16 10.69 -2.26
CA GLU A 199 -4.74 10.82 -2.58
C GLU A 199 -4.39 12.26 -2.99
N THR A 200 -4.24 13.13 -2.00
CA THR A 200 -3.60 14.43 -2.16
C THR A 200 -2.23 14.41 -1.49
N TYR A 201 -1.29 15.19 -2.03
CA TYR A 201 0.06 15.29 -1.46
C TYR A 201 0.03 15.61 0.04
N HIS A 202 -0.88 16.50 0.46
CA HIS A 202 -1.03 16.93 1.85
C HIS A 202 -1.57 15.79 2.71
N GLU A 203 -2.66 15.14 2.29
CA GLU A 203 -3.25 14.05 3.07
C GLU A 203 -2.26 12.90 3.27
N THR A 204 -1.58 12.47 2.21
CA THR A 204 -0.55 11.41 2.27
C THR A 204 0.58 11.78 3.23
N THR A 205 1.10 13.00 3.11
CA THR A 205 2.24 13.46 3.93
C THR A 205 1.86 13.57 5.40
N LEU A 206 0.68 14.11 5.70
CA LEU A 206 0.18 14.25 7.07
C LEU A 206 -0.06 12.92 7.75
N LEU A 207 -0.71 11.97 7.06
CA LEU A 207 -0.93 10.64 7.60
C LEU A 207 0.40 9.90 7.84
N ARG A 208 1.40 10.11 6.98
CA ARG A 208 2.74 9.56 7.20
C ARG A 208 3.42 10.16 8.43
N LEU A 209 3.34 11.47 8.63
CA LEU A 209 3.91 12.13 9.81
C LEU A 209 3.25 11.65 11.10
N ILE A 210 1.91 11.56 11.13
CA ILE A 210 1.19 11.01 12.28
C ILE A 210 1.65 9.58 12.54
N TYR A 211 1.66 8.73 11.50
CA TYR A 211 2.05 7.33 11.63
C TYR A 211 3.47 7.15 12.19
N ASN A 212 4.45 7.91 11.68
CA ASN A 212 5.83 7.85 12.14
C ASN A 212 6.01 8.31 13.60
N THR A 213 5.06 9.08 14.14
CA THR A 213 5.09 9.55 15.53
C THR A 213 4.39 8.59 16.48
N LEU A 214 3.56 7.67 15.97
CA LEU A 214 2.91 6.67 16.81
C LEU A 214 3.91 5.61 17.28
N PRO A 215 3.83 5.15 18.54
CA PRO A 215 4.61 4.02 19.02
C PRO A 215 4.48 2.79 18.11
N ALA A 216 5.56 2.01 17.99
CA ALA A 216 5.56 0.77 17.23
C ALA A 216 4.45 -0.16 17.73
N MET A 217 3.51 -0.46 16.84
CA MET A 217 2.30 -1.24 17.15
C MET A 217 2.52 -2.75 17.04
N SER A 218 3.72 -3.21 16.66
CA SER A 218 4.05 -4.63 16.44
C SER A 218 3.73 -5.53 17.63
N ASP A 219 3.69 -4.94 18.84
CA ASP A 219 3.52 -5.67 20.09
C ASP A 219 2.07 -5.74 20.56
N LEU A 220 1.15 -5.10 19.84
CA LEU A 220 -0.25 -5.02 20.25
C LEU A 220 -1.05 -6.17 19.65
N GLN A 221 -1.12 -7.27 20.39
CA GLN A 221 -2.05 -8.36 20.13
C GLN A 221 -3.49 -7.86 20.25
N ASP A 222 -4.08 -7.58 19.11
CA ASP A 222 -5.46 -7.16 19.00
C ASP A 222 -6.39 -8.38 19.09
N LYS A 223 -7.25 -8.43 20.11
CA LYS A 223 -8.26 -9.49 20.32
C LYS A 223 -9.64 -9.10 19.78
N THR A 224 -9.78 -8.02 19.00
CA THR A 224 -11.11 -7.62 18.52
C THR A 224 -11.68 -8.68 17.61
N THR A 225 -12.92 -9.10 17.89
CA THR A 225 -13.68 -9.99 17.02
C THR A 225 -14.04 -9.22 15.75
N VAL A 226 -13.44 -9.62 14.64
CA VAL A 226 -13.78 -9.12 13.30
C VAL A 226 -14.78 -10.09 12.68
N ASP A 227 -15.89 -9.58 12.15
CA ASP A 227 -16.85 -10.38 11.40
C ASP A 227 -16.46 -10.46 9.92
N ALA A 228 -17.05 -11.41 9.17
CA ALA A 228 -16.73 -11.63 7.77
C ALA A 228 -16.99 -10.41 6.87
N GLU A 229 -18.01 -9.61 7.19
CA GLU A 229 -18.34 -8.43 6.41
C GLU A 229 -17.34 -7.29 6.65
N ASP A 230 -16.90 -7.08 7.90
CA ASP A 230 -15.85 -6.12 8.23
C ASP A 230 -14.50 -6.54 7.60
N SER A 231 -14.16 -7.83 7.65
CA SER A 231 -12.98 -8.37 6.97
C SER A 231 -13.03 -8.11 5.45
N ARG A 232 -14.16 -8.43 4.81
CA ARG A 232 -14.41 -8.16 3.39
C ARG A 232 -14.24 -6.68 3.06
N ASN A 233 -14.81 -5.78 3.86
CA ASN A 233 -14.70 -4.33 3.65
C ASN A 233 -13.25 -3.84 3.75
N VAL A 234 -12.48 -4.33 4.72
CA VAL A 234 -11.05 -3.96 4.90
C VAL A 234 -10.22 -4.45 3.72
N ILE A 235 -10.39 -5.71 3.31
CA ILE A 235 -9.64 -6.28 2.19
C ILE A 235 -9.99 -5.58 0.88
N GLN A 236 -11.27 -5.27 0.65
CA GLN A 236 -11.71 -4.51 -0.52
C GLN A 236 -11.16 -3.09 -0.53
N ALA A 237 -11.14 -2.40 0.61
CA ALA A 237 -10.53 -1.09 0.73
C ALA A 237 -9.03 -1.13 0.41
N TYR A 238 -8.31 -2.15 0.92
CA TYR A 238 -6.91 -2.38 0.57
C TYR A 238 -6.72 -2.64 -0.93
N ASN A 239 -7.52 -3.50 -1.54
CA ASN A 239 -7.41 -3.80 -2.96
C ASN A 239 -7.72 -2.58 -3.84
N ARG A 240 -8.72 -1.78 -3.45
CA ARG A 240 -9.02 -0.50 -4.10
C ARG A 240 -7.81 0.41 -3.99
N SER A 241 -7.22 0.52 -2.79
CA SER A 241 -6.07 1.39 -2.57
C SER A 241 -4.91 1.07 -3.52
N LEU A 242 -4.52 -0.19 -3.62
CA LEU A 242 -3.39 -0.55 -4.48
C LEU A 242 -3.66 -0.35 -5.98
N LYS A 243 -4.93 -0.38 -6.41
CA LYS A 243 -5.31 -0.19 -7.82
C LYS A 243 -5.41 1.26 -8.22
N THR A 244 -5.92 2.12 -7.33
CA THR A 244 -6.20 3.52 -7.67
C THR A 244 -5.01 4.44 -7.49
N TYR A 245 -4.07 4.09 -6.61
CA TYR A 245 -3.09 5.04 -6.14
C TYR A 245 -1.76 4.95 -6.89
N GLN A 246 -1.41 6.02 -7.60
CA GLN A 246 -0.15 6.13 -8.34
C GLN A 246 1.03 6.51 -7.42
N THR A 247 0.76 6.95 -6.18
CA THR A 247 1.77 7.50 -5.26
C THR A 247 1.91 6.76 -3.93
N ILE A 248 1.20 5.65 -3.71
CA ILE A 248 1.49 4.80 -2.55
C ILE A 248 2.96 4.37 -2.63
N ASN A 249 3.74 4.78 -1.64
CA ASN A 249 5.08 4.26 -1.45
C ASN A 249 4.99 2.78 -1.06
N CYS A 250 5.85 1.92 -1.62
CA CYS A 250 5.95 0.51 -1.23
C CYS A 250 5.96 0.32 0.30
N LYS A 251 6.65 1.21 1.05
CA LYS A 251 6.69 1.16 2.52
C LYS A 251 5.30 1.32 3.14
N ASP A 252 4.49 2.22 2.62
CA ASP A 252 3.12 2.41 3.10
C ASP A 252 2.25 1.20 2.75
N ALA A 253 2.43 0.64 1.55
CA ALA A 253 1.67 -0.52 1.09
C ALA A 253 1.86 -1.77 1.99
N ILE A 254 3.11 -2.07 2.39
CA ILE A 254 3.36 -3.23 3.27
C ILE A 254 2.80 -3.01 4.68
N HIS A 255 2.82 -1.77 5.19
CA HIS A 255 2.17 -1.44 6.46
C HIS A 255 0.65 -1.63 6.39
N TYR A 256 0.02 -1.38 5.25
CA TYR A 256 -1.39 -1.68 5.04
C TYR A 256 -1.66 -3.16 5.10
N MET A 257 -0.84 -3.99 4.44
CA MET A 257 -0.99 -5.43 4.51
C MET A 257 -0.74 -6.00 5.90
N GLY A 258 0.24 -5.47 6.64
CA GLY A 258 0.46 -5.83 8.05
C GLY A 258 -0.73 -5.49 8.96
N PHE A 259 -1.60 -4.57 8.54
CA PHE A 259 -2.88 -4.31 9.20
C PHE A 259 -4.02 -5.19 8.67
N VAL A 260 -4.08 -5.45 7.36
CA VAL A 260 -5.17 -6.20 6.73
C VAL A 260 -5.07 -7.70 7.00
N ALA A 261 -3.87 -8.30 6.92
CA ALA A 261 -3.68 -9.74 7.05
C ALA A 261 -4.19 -10.30 8.40
N PRO A 262 -3.95 -9.65 9.56
CA PRO A 262 -4.51 -10.12 10.83
C PRO A 262 -6.04 -10.01 10.95
N LEU A 263 -6.70 -9.24 10.08
CA LEU A 263 -8.16 -9.05 10.07
C LEU A 263 -8.86 -10.00 9.11
N PHE A 264 -8.12 -10.87 8.42
CA PHE A 264 -8.70 -11.92 7.59
C PHE A 264 -9.45 -12.93 8.47
N VAL A 265 -10.67 -13.30 8.05
CA VAL A 265 -11.45 -14.36 8.70
C VAL A 265 -11.93 -15.37 7.65
N PRO A 266 -12.14 -16.64 8.04
CA PRO A 266 -12.73 -17.63 7.14
C PRO A 266 -14.08 -17.16 6.57
N GLY A 267 -14.34 -17.44 5.29
CA GLY A 267 -15.48 -16.93 4.52
C GLY A 267 -15.18 -15.69 3.67
N CYS A 268 -13.92 -15.25 3.61
CA CYS A 268 -13.42 -14.15 2.75
C CYS A 268 -12.40 -14.62 1.70
N GLU A 269 -12.30 -15.93 1.48
CA GLU A 269 -11.32 -16.56 0.60
C GLU A 269 -11.43 -16.09 -0.86
N GLU A 270 -12.63 -15.71 -1.28
CA GLU A 270 -12.90 -15.17 -2.62
C GLU A 270 -12.10 -13.91 -2.95
N LEU A 271 -11.64 -13.19 -1.94
CA LEU A 271 -10.85 -11.97 -2.12
C LEU A 271 -9.36 -12.25 -2.29
N ILE A 272 -8.85 -13.39 -1.82
CA ILE A 272 -7.41 -13.72 -1.82
C ILE A 272 -6.78 -13.54 -3.21
N PRO A 273 -7.38 -14.04 -4.31
CA PRO A 273 -6.80 -13.86 -5.64
C PRO A 273 -6.65 -12.39 -6.02
N SER A 274 -7.69 -11.59 -5.77
CA SER A 274 -7.68 -10.16 -6.10
C SER A 274 -6.70 -9.35 -5.23
N THR A 275 -6.51 -9.78 -3.98
CA THR A 275 -5.54 -9.19 -3.05
C THR A 275 -4.12 -9.48 -3.50
N LEU A 276 -3.82 -10.75 -3.78
CA LEU A 276 -2.54 -11.18 -4.33
C LEU A 276 -2.24 -10.43 -5.64
N GLU A 277 -3.23 -10.34 -6.53
CA GLU A 277 -3.06 -9.64 -7.79
C GLU A 277 -2.72 -8.16 -7.58
N SER A 278 -3.50 -7.46 -6.76
CA SER A 278 -3.29 -6.04 -6.50
C SER A 278 -1.92 -5.76 -5.86
N THR A 279 -1.49 -6.63 -4.94
CA THR A 279 -0.19 -6.53 -4.27
C THR A 279 0.98 -6.73 -5.23
N PHE A 280 1.01 -7.85 -5.96
CA PHE A 280 2.18 -8.20 -6.76
C PHE A 280 2.28 -7.37 -8.05
N LEU A 281 1.16 -6.95 -8.66
CA LEU A 281 1.18 -6.00 -9.77
C LEU A 281 1.67 -4.61 -9.34
N MET A 282 1.34 -4.17 -8.12
CA MET A 282 1.89 -2.95 -7.55
C MET A 282 3.42 -3.04 -7.40
N LEU A 283 3.94 -4.18 -6.92
CA LEU A 283 5.38 -4.40 -6.81
C LEU A 283 6.09 -4.35 -8.18
N TRP A 284 5.50 -4.93 -9.22
CA TRP A 284 6.03 -4.80 -10.59
C TRP A 284 6.09 -3.36 -11.06
N THR A 285 5.06 -2.58 -10.74
CA THR A 285 4.95 -1.17 -11.17
C THR A 285 6.00 -0.30 -10.49
N ILE A 286 6.16 -0.44 -9.17
CA ILE A 286 7.08 0.41 -8.39
C ILE A 286 8.51 -0.15 -8.41
N GLY A 287 8.67 -1.45 -8.61
CA GLY A 287 9.96 -2.16 -8.55
C GLY A 287 11.00 -1.70 -9.57
N SER A 288 10.63 -0.91 -10.58
CA SER A 288 11.59 -0.26 -11.49
C SER A 288 12.24 1.00 -10.90
N LYS A 289 11.59 1.65 -9.93
CA LYS A 289 12.00 2.93 -9.34
C LYS A 289 12.49 2.80 -7.90
N ALA A 290 12.11 1.72 -7.22
CA ALA A 290 12.49 1.47 -5.84
C ALA A 290 13.98 1.10 -5.72
N ASP A 291 14.53 1.47 -4.57
CA ASP A 291 15.79 0.94 -4.05
C ASP A 291 15.71 -0.59 -3.93
N PRO A 292 16.74 -1.35 -4.36
CA PRO A 292 16.69 -2.81 -4.36
C PRO A 292 16.53 -3.45 -2.98
N ASP A 293 17.19 -2.95 -1.94
CA ASP A 293 17.05 -3.48 -0.57
C ASP A 293 15.64 -3.26 -0.04
N MET A 294 15.10 -2.06 -0.27
CA MET A 294 13.73 -1.74 0.08
C MET A 294 12.74 -2.65 -0.66
N LEU A 295 12.95 -2.90 -1.95
CA LEU A 295 12.09 -3.77 -2.74
C LEU A 295 12.15 -5.22 -2.26
N ALA A 296 13.33 -5.74 -1.94
CA ALA A 296 13.52 -7.08 -1.37
C ALA A 296 12.80 -7.22 -0.02
N THR A 297 13.00 -6.26 0.88
CA THR A 297 12.36 -6.24 2.20
C THR A 297 10.84 -6.21 2.12
N ILE A 298 10.30 -5.42 1.18
CA ILE A 298 8.85 -5.29 1.03
C ILE A 298 8.25 -6.54 0.38
N THR A 299 8.90 -7.07 -0.66
CA THR A 299 8.47 -8.32 -1.32
C THR A 299 8.49 -9.48 -0.33
N GLN A 300 9.53 -9.58 0.48
CA GLN A 300 9.60 -10.55 1.57
C GLN A 300 8.47 -10.36 2.59
N GLY A 301 8.23 -9.12 3.03
CA GLY A 301 7.16 -8.81 3.96
C GLY A 301 5.79 -9.26 3.44
N TYR A 302 5.53 -9.12 2.15
CA TYR A 302 4.33 -9.66 1.51
C TYR A 302 4.30 -11.19 1.50
N GLY A 303 5.42 -11.84 1.19
CA GLY A 303 5.58 -13.28 1.31
C GLY A 303 5.20 -13.77 2.71
N VAL A 304 5.71 -13.14 3.76
CA VAL A 304 5.36 -13.46 5.16
C VAL A 304 3.88 -13.25 5.43
N CYS A 305 3.30 -12.12 5.02
CA CYS A 305 1.87 -11.82 5.27
C CYS A 305 0.95 -12.86 4.61
N PHE A 306 1.19 -13.20 3.34
CA PHE A 306 0.41 -14.22 2.64
C PHE A 306 0.65 -15.61 3.20
N TRP A 307 1.91 -15.97 3.51
CA TRP A 307 2.22 -17.24 4.16
C TRP A 307 1.44 -17.40 5.47
N GLN A 308 1.44 -16.39 6.34
CA GLN A 308 0.68 -16.41 7.58
C GLN A 308 -0.83 -16.48 7.34
N LEU A 309 -1.33 -15.80 6.31
CA LEU A 309 -2.75 -15.85 5.95
C LEU A 309 -3.15 -17.27 5.56
N PHE A 310 -2.38 -17.89 4.66
CA PHE A 310 -2.58 -19.27 4.23
C PHE A 310 -2.47 -20.25 5.39
N ASP A 311 -1.47 -20.11 6.26
CA ASP A 311 -1.19 -21.07 7.33
C ASP A 311 -2.20 -20.99 8.50
N ARG A 312 -2.62 -19.77 8.86
CA ARG A 312 -3.47 -19.56 10.05
C ARG A 312 -4.95 -19.70 9.79
N PHE A 313 -5.42 -19.29 8.62
CA PHE A 313 -6.86 -19.12 8.39
C PHE A 313 -7.48 -20.12 7.43
N LEU A 314 -6.65 -20.82 6.64
CA LEU A 314 -7.15 -21.69 5.57
C LEU A 314 -6.81 -23.15 5.83
N ARG A 315 -7.61 -24.04 5.24
CA ARG A 315 -7.36 -25.48 5.25
C ARG A 315 -6.81 -25.93 3.89
N PRO A 316 -5.60 -26.50 3.84
CA PRO A 316 -5.01 -27.00 2.61
C PRO A 316 -5.94 -28.02 1.94
N SER A 317 -6.14 -27.89 0.63
CA SER A 317 -6.94 -28.86 -0.13
C SER A 317 -6.74 -28.64 -1.63
N ARG A 318 -5.94 -29.52 -2.27
CA ARG A 318 -5.75 -29.50 -3.73
C ARG A 318 -6.92 -30.11 -4.51
N SER A 319 -7.82 -30.80 -3.83
CA SER A 319 -9.02 -31.43 -4.41
C SER A 319 -10.28 -30.57 -4.33
N SER A 320 -10.23 -29.45 -3.61
CA SER A 320 -11.38 -28.55 -3.48
C SER A 320 -11.65 -27.82 -4.81
N LEU A 321 -12.93 -27.79 -5.20
CA LEU A 321 -13.43 -27.15 -6.41
C LEU A 321 -13.94 -25.71 -6.16
N GLU A 322 -13.49 -25.09 -5.08
CA GLU A 322 -13.89 -23.71 -4.76
C GLU A 322 -13.39 -22.72 -5.83
N PRO A 323 -14.27 -21.86 -6.39
CA PRO A 323 -13.91 -20.95 -7.49
C PRO A 323 -12.69 -20.05 -7.21
N TRP A 324 -12.52 -19.62 -5.97
CA TRP A 324 -11.42 -18.74 -5.58
C TRP A 324 -10.04 -19.40 -5.74
N ARG A 325 -9.94 -20.73 -5.66
CA ARG A 325 -8.68 -21.47 -5.83
C ARG A 325 -8.20 -21.46 -7.28
N PHE A 326 -9.12 -21.54 -8.23
CA PHE A 326 -8.83 -21.32 -9.65
C PHE A 326 -8.43 -19.87 -9.91
N GLY A 327 -9.12 -18.93 -9.26
CA GLY A 327 -8.74 -17.52 -9.26
C GLY A 327 -7.32 -17.30 -8.75
N LEU A 328 -6.92 -18.02 -7.69
CA LEU A 328 -5.58 -17.93 -7.10
C LEU A 328 -4.49 -18.37 -8.10
N VAL A 329 -4.69 -19.50 -8.79
CA VAL A 329 -3.80 -19.95 -9.88
C VAL A 329 -3.65 -18.85 -10.94
N ASN A 330 -4.77 -18.32 -11.42
CA ASN A 330 -4.77 -17.28 -12.45
C ASN A 330 -4.02 -16.03 -11.96
N ALA A 331 -4.21 -15.62 -10.71
CA ALA A 331 -3.52 -14.48 -10.12
C ALA A 331 -2.01 -14.72 -9.99
N MET A 332 -1.57 -15.91 -9.54
CA MET A 332 -0.16 -16.27 -9.42
C MET A 332 0.57 -16.23 -10.77
N ILE A 333 -0.06 -16.76 -11.82
CA ILE A 333 0.49 -16.77 -13.19
C ILE A 333 0.49 -15.36 -13.78
N LYS A 334 -0.65 -14.66 -13.71
CA LYS A 334 -0.81 -13.30 -14.26
C LYS A 334 0.17 -12.31 -13.65
N CYS A 335 0.44 -12.45 -12.36
CA CYS A 335 1.35 -11.57 -11.64
C CYS A 335 2.81 -11.96 -11.76
N ASP A 336 3.13 -13.06 -12.45
CA ASP A 336 4.50 -13.55 -12.62
C ASP A 336 5.32 -13.47 -11.32
N ILE A 337 4.83 -14.07 -10.24
CA ILE A 337 5.43 -13.88 -8.91
C ILE A 337 6.86 -14.43 -8.89
N VAL A 338 7.14 -15.55 -9.56
CA VAL A 338 8.48 -16.13 -9.64
C VAL A 338 9.42 -15.22 -10.41
N GLY A 339 8.99 -14.66 -11.55
CA GLY A 339 9.75 -13.65 -12.28
C GLY A 339 10.04 -12.41 -11.44
N LEU A 340 9.07 -11.97 -10.62
CA LEU A 340 9.28 -10.85 -9.71
C LEU A 340 10.34 -11.17 -8.67
N ILE A 341 10.22 -12.30 -7.97
CA ILE A 341 11.18 -12.74 -6.94
C ILE A 341 12.59 -12.72 -7.52
N PHE A 342 12.75 -13.25 -8.71
CA PHE A 342 14.06 -13.32 -9.34
C PHE A 342 14.59 -11.95 -9.74
N ARG A 343 13.76 -11.09 -10.32
CA ARG A 343 14.13 -9.71 -10.66
C ARG A 343 14.55 -8.91 -9.41
N VAL A 344 13.87 -9.13 -8.29
CA VAL A 344 14.20 -8.49 -7.01
C VAL A 344 15.55 -8.97 -6.49
N ALA A 345 15.78 -10.28 -6.47
CA ALA A 345 17.06 -10.86 -6.05
C ALA A 345 18.23 -10.39 -6.92
N PHE A 346 18.04 -10.37 -8.24
CA PHE A 346 19.05 -9.92 -9.21
C PHE A 346 19.37 -8.43 -9.06
N ARG A 347 18.37 -7.56 -8.89
CA ARG A 347 18.65 -6.13 -8.63
C ARG A 347 19.36 -5.90 -7.31
N PHE A 348 19.07 -6.72 -6.31
CA PHE A 348 19.67 -6.60 -4.99
C PHE A 348 21.14 -7.03 -4.98
N SER A 349 21.53 -8.01 -5.81
CA SER A 349 22.93 -8.39 -5.97
C SER A 349 23.75 -7.36 -6.74
N GLU A 350 23.15 -6.67 -7.72
CA GLU A 350 23.84 -5.62 -8.50
C GLU A 350 24.30 -4.44 -7.62
N THR A 351 23.68 -4.23 -6.45
CA THR A 351 24.04 -3.16 -5.52
C THR A 351 25.22 -3.48 -4.59
N GLN A 352 25.86 -4.63 -4.74
CA GLN A 352 26.94 -5.05 -3.83
C GLN A 352 28.23 -4.26 -3.96
N THR A 353 28.86 -4.00 -2.81
CA THR A 353 30.28 -3.65 -2.69
C THR A 353 31.02 -4.78 -1.98
N ILE A 354 32.31 -4.98 -2.29
CA ILE A 354 33.15 -6.09 -1.77
C ILE A 354 33.09 -6.23 -0.24
N SER A 355 32.91 -5.14 0.51
CA SER A 355 32.85 -5.16 1.98
C SER A 355 31.51 -5.65 2.57
N THR A 356 30.48 -5.87 1.75
CA THR A 356 29.10 -6.20 2.17
C THR A 356 28.60 -7.56 1.67
N GLU A 357 29.47 -8.32 1.01
CA GLU A 357 29.14 -9.56 0.29
C GLU A 357 28.44 -10.61 1.17
N ARG A 358 29.05 -11.00 2.30
CA ARG A 358 28.46 -12.00 3.23
C ARG A 358 27.11 -11.59 3.81
N ALA A 359 26.95 -10.32 4.15
CA ALA A 359 25.68 -9.81 4.68
C ALA A 359 24.59 -9.85 3.60
N THR A 360 24.98 -9.56 2.36
CA THR A 360 24.07 -9.60 1.21
C THR A 360 23.69 -11.03 0.84
N GLU A 361 24.64 -11.97 0.87
CA GLU A 361 24.38 -13.41 0.69
C GLU A 361 23.36 -13.93 1.71
N ALA A 362 23.59 -13.67 3.00
CA ALA A 362 22.67 -14.08 4.06
C ALA A 362 21.27 -13.47 3.85
N ARG A 363 21.21 -12.21 3.42
CA ARG A 363 19.95 -11.49 3.13
C ARG A 363 19.20 -12.08 1.93
N ILE A 364 19.91 -12.43 0.85
CA ILE A 364 19.35 -13.07 -0.35
C ILE A 364 18.82 -14.45 -0.01
N LYS A 365 19.58 -15.24 0.75
CA LYS A 365 19.15 -16.54 1.21
C LYS A 365 17.86 -16.45 2.04
N ASP A 366 17.82 -15.55 3.02
CA ASP A 366 16.62 -15.31 3.86
C ASP A 366 15.40 -14.87 3.02
N PHE A 367 15.63 -14.01 2.02
CA PHE A 367 14.61 -13.63 1.04
C PHE A 367 14.06 -14.84 0.29
N PHE A 368 14.92 -15.68 -0.30
CA PHE A 368 14.49 -16.88 -1.03
C PHE A 368 13.80 -17.90 -0.13
N ASP A 369 14.32 -18.17 1.07
CA ASP A 369 13.72 -19.10 2.04
C ASP A 369 12.29 -18.67 2.42
N THR A 370 12.09 -17.36 2.58
CA THR A 370 10.76 -16.79 2.83
C THR A 370 9.83 -16.96 1.63
N MET A 371 10.32 -16.64 0.42
CA MET A 371 9.50 -16.72 -0.80
C MET A 371 9.19 -18.18 -1.18
N LEU A 372 10.10 -19.12 -0.90
CA LEU A 372 9.88 -20.56 -1.00
C LEU A 372 8.75 -21.02 -0.06
N SER A 373 8.76 -20.55 1.19
CA SER A 373 7.73 -20.88 2.19
C SER A 373 6.37 -20.33 1.77
N PHE A 374 6.31 -19.08 1.31
CA PHE A 374 5.11 -18.49 0.72
C PHE A 374 4.62 -19.30 -0.48
N TRP A 375 5.51 -19.63 -1.42
CA TRP A 375 5.14 -20.33 -2.64
C TRP A 375 4.59 -21.72 -2.35
N GLY A 376 5.32 -22.53 -1.58
CA GLY A 376 4.91 -23.88 -1.21
C GLY A 376 3.52 -23.87 -0.58
N LYS A 377 3.27 -22.96 0.36
CA LYS A 377 1.95 -22.80 0.95
C LYS A 377 0.90 -22.38 -0.08
N ALA A 378 1.16 -21.39 -0.92
CA ALA A 378 0.19 -20.96 -1.93
C ALA A 378 -0.23 -22.11 -2.86
N VAL A 379 0.73 -22.96 -3.28
CA VAL A 379 0.43 -24.11 -4.15
C VAL A 379 -0.45 -25.16 -3.46
N ASP A 380 -0.31 -25.37 -2.15
CA ASP A 380 -1.16 -26.29 -1.38
C ASP A 380 -2.67 -25.96 -1.44
N TYR A 381 -3.00 -24.71 -1.81
CA TYR A 381 -4.38 -24.24 -1.96
C TYR A 381 -4.90 -24.26 -3.39
N THR A 382 -4.08 -24.61 -4.36
CA THR A 382 -4.45 -24.59 -5.78
C THR A 382 -4.85 -25.97 -6.31
N PRO A 383 -5.79 -26.07 -7.28
CA PRO A 383 -6.12 -27.32 -7.93
C PRO A 383 -4.99 -27.76 -8.84
N GLU A 384 -4.42 -28.94 -8.59
CA GLU A 384 -3.16 -29.41 -9.22
C GLU A 384 -3.24 -29.47 -10.75
N GLU A 385 -4.24 -30.19 -11.28
CA GLU A 385 -4.40 -30.37 -12.73
C GLU A 385 -4.64 -29.04 -13.46
N TYR A 386 -5.43 -28.15 -12.86
CA TYR A 386 -5.69 -26.83 -13.44
C TYR A 386 -4.44 -25.96 -13.44
N PHE A 387 -3.67 -25.98 -12.35
CA PHE A 387 -2.44 -25.22 -12.28
C PHE A 387 -1.42 -25.70 -13.32
N GLU A 388 -1.26 -27.02 -13.46
CA GLU A 388 -0.41 -27.61 -14.50
C GLU A 388 -0.81 -27.09 -15.90
N GLN A 389 -2.10 -27.20 -16.24
CA GLN A 389 -2.62 -26.78 -17.55
C GLN A 389 -2.40 -25.28 -17.81
N GLN A 390 -2.71 -24.42 -16.84
CA GLN A 390 -2.56 -22.98 -17.01
C GLN A 390 -1.08 -22.56 -17.11
N MET A 391 -0.19 -23.21 -16.37
CA MET A 391 1.25 -22.96 -16.46
C MET A 391 1.78 -23.29 -17.84
N MET A 392 1.38 -24.43 -18.40
CA MET A 392 1.78 -24.83 -19.75
C MET A 392 1.18 -23.91 -20.82
N ALA A 393 -0.06 -23.48 -20.66
CA ALA A 393 -0.76 -22.63 -21.63
C ALA A 393 -0.26 -21.16 -21.63
N SER A 394 0.20 -20.66 -20.49
CA SER A 394 0.58 -19.25 -20.33
C SER A 394 1.96 -18.89 -20.91
N GLY A 395 2.84 -19.87 -21.13
CA GLY A 395 4.21 -19.65 -21.60
C GLY A 395 5.14 -18.97 -20.58
N VAL A 396 4.72 -18.84 -19.31
CA VAL A 396 5.54 -18.20 -18.26
C VAL A 396 6.82 -18.98 -17.96
N ILE A 397 6.78 -20.32 -18.10
CA ILE A 397 7.94 -21.19 -17.90
C ILE A 397 9.07 -20.82 -18.87
N ASP A 398 8.75 -20.65 -20.16
CA ASP A 398 9.74 -20.26 -21.18
C ASP A 398 10.33 -18.88 -20.90
N ASN A 399 9.53 -17.96 -20.35
CA ASN A 399 10.02 -16.65 -19.95
C ASN A 399 10.97 -16.74 -18.75
N TRP A 400 10.66 -17.57 -17.76
CA TRP A 400 11.55 -17.80 -16.61
C TRP A 400 12.86 -18.44 -17.03
N LEU A 401 12.81 -19.45 -17.89
CA LEU A 401 14.01 -20.11 -18.42
C LEU A 401 14.87 -19.16 -19.26
N ARG A 402 14.25 -18.37 -20.14
CA ARG A 402 14.96 -17.35 -20.93
C ARG A 402 15.65 -16.33 -20.03
N PHE A 403 14.92 -15.81 -19.04
CA PHE A 403 15.46 -14.82 -18.13
C PHE A 403 16.56 -15.43 -17.22
N PHE A 404 16.43 -16.69 -16.80
CA PHE A 404 17.49 -17.42 -16.09
C PHE A 404 18.75 -17.57 -16.95
N ALA A 405 18.62 -17.99 -18.21
CA ALA A 405 19.75 -18.09 -19.13
C ALA A 405 20.43 -16.73 -19.34
N GLU A 406 19.65 -15.66 -19.56
CA GLU A 406 20.15 -14.28 -19.69
C GLU A 406 20.90 -13.81 -18.43
N SER A 407 20.37 -14.08 -17.24
CA SER A 407 21.04 -13.74 -15.99
C SER A 407 22.33 -14.51 -15.80
N ASN A 408 22.36 -15.80 -16.17
CA ASN A 408 23.56 -16.62 -16.10
C ASN A 408 24.67 -16.14 -17.05
N GLU A 409 24.31 -15.63 -18.24
CA GLU A 409 25.27 -15.02 -19.16
C GLU A 409 25.81 -13.66 -18.67
N ARG A 410 25.00 -12.91 -17.92
CA ARG A 410 25.38 -11.59 -17.38
C ARG A 410 26.23 -11.66 -16.12
N LEU A 411 26.06 -12.71 -15.33
CA LEU A 411 26.88 -12.97 -14.16
C LEU A 411 28.22 -13.51 -14.66
N ASP A 412 29.26 -12.68 -14.56
CA ASP A 412 30.60 -13.02 -15.05
C ASP A 412 31.08 -14.34 -14.41
N PRO A 413 31.39 -15.39 -15.21
CA PRO A 413 31.88 -16.66 -14.68
C PRO A 413 33.17 -16.51 -13.85
N ASP A 414 33.93 -15.43 -14.02
CA ASP A 414 35.12 -15.14 -13.21
C ASP A 414 34.79 -14.55 -11.82
N SER A 415 33.53 -14.14 -11.59
CA SER A 415 33.01 -13.67 -10.30
C SER A 415 32.26 -14.79 -9.56
N SER A 416 33.00 -15.78 -9.04
CA SER A 416 32.40 -17.01 -8.47
C SER A 416 31.32 -16.75 -7.40
N SER A 417 31.39 -15.64 -6.68
CA SER A 417 30.48 -15.34 -5.59
C SER A 417 29.08 -14.91 -6.04
N ALA A 418 28.94 -14.13 -7.10
CA ALA A 418 27.62 -13.65 -7.54
C ALA A 418 26.75 -14.79 -8.12
N VAL A 419 27.41 -15.75 -8.78
CA VAL A 419 26.79 -16.99 -9.28
C VAL A 419 26.26 -17.83 -8.11
N ASP A 420 27.08 -18.09 -7.10
CA ASP A 420 26.70 -18.91 -5.94
C ASP A 420 25.56 -18.25 -5.13
N ILE A 421 25.58 -16.92 -4.99
CA ILE A 421 24.62 -16.17 -4.16
C ILE A 421 23.21 -16.14 -4.77
N ILE A 422 23.05 -16.17 -6.10
CA ILE A 422 21.76 -15.97 -6.75
C ILE A 422 21.30 -17.19 -7.54
N LEU A 423 22.17 -17.73 -8.40
CA LEU A 423 21.77 -18.78 -9.34
C LEU A 423 21.45 -20.07 -8.59
N ILE A 424 22.19 -20.39 -7.53
CA ILE A 424 21.89 -21.57 -6.71
C ILE A 424 20.52 -21.42 -6.01
N PRO A 425 20.26 -20.38 -5.18
CA PRO A 425 18.94 -20.22 -4.56
C PRO A 425 17.80 -20.11 -5.56
N PHE A 426 18.01 -19.45 -6.70
CA PHE A 426 17.00 -19.38 -7.74
C PHE A 426 16.77 -20.75 -8.39
N SER A 427 17.81 -21.50 -8.73
CA SER A 427 17.66 -22.85 -9.30
C SER A 427 16.90 -23.76 -8.35
N MET A 428 17.08 -23.61 -7.04
CA MET A 428 16.32 -24.30 -6.00
C MET A 428 14.86 -23.83 -5.98
N LEU A 429 14.59 -22.52 -5.99
CA LEU A 429 13.24 -21.97 -6.08
C LEU A 429 12.52 -22.48 -7.32
N PHE A 430 13.13 -22.31 -8.49
CA PHE A 430 12.60 -22.73 -9.76
C PHE A 430 12.36 -24.24 -9.80
N SER A 431 13.34 -25.06 -9.40
CA SER A 431 13.17 -26.51 -9.33
C SER A 431 12.04 -26.92 -8.39
N ASN A 432 11.93 -26.28 -7.22
CA ASN A 432 10.85 -26.53 -6.29
C ASN A 432 9.49 -26.17 -6.91
N VAL A 433 9.38 -24.97 -7.49
CA VAL A 433 8.17 -24.53 -8.20
C VAL A 433 7.75 -25.56 -9.26
N MET A 434 8.68 -25.98 -10.11
CA MET A 434 8.40 -26.91 -11.20
C MET A 434 8.06 -28.31 -10.71
N VAL A 435 8.73 -28.81 -9.67
CA VAL A 435 8.41 -30.11 -9.05
C VAL A 435 7.04 -30.06 -8.37
N THR A 436 6.67 -28.98 -7.70
CA THR A 436 5.36 -28.88 -7.02
C THR A 436 4.19 -28.78 -8.01
N ILE A 437 4.40 -28.19 -9.19
CA ILE A 437 3.36 -28.01 -10.22
C ILE A 437 3.30 -29.19 -11.17
N LEU A 438 4.43 -29.61 -11.73
CA LEU A 438 4.49 -30.60 -12.80
C LEU A 438 4.83 -32.01 -12.29
N GLY A 439 5.24 -32.15 -11.03
CA GLY A 439 5.59 -33.43 -10.43
C GLY A 439 6.68 -34.15 -11.21
N THR A 440 6.40 -35.41 -11.57
CA THR A 440 7.32 -36.25 -12.35
C THR A 440 7.46 -35.80 -13.80
N LYS A 441 6.48 -35.08 -14.36
CA LYS A 441 6.51 -34.60 -15.75
C LYS A 441 7.65 -33.62 -15.99
N TRP A 442 8.02 -32.83 -14.97
CA TRP A 442 9.18 -31.93 -15.03
C TRP A 442 10.46 -32.67 -15.44
N ARG A 443 10.71 -33.86 -14.88
CA ARG A 443 11.91 -34.65 -15.19
C ARG A 443 11.95 -35.15 -16.63
N THR A 444 10.79 -35.26 -17.27
CA THR A 444 10.65 -35.75 -18.65
C THR A 444 10.55 -34.64 -19.68
N MET A 445 10.37 -33.37 -19.26
CA MET A 445 10.33 -32.24 -20.18
C MET A 445 11.73 -31.98 -20.74
N LYS A 446 11.84 -32.06 -22.06
CA LYS A 446 13.01 -31.56 -22.79
C LYS A 446 12.74 -30.11 -23.14
N PHE A 447 13.54 -29.21 -22.58
CA PHE A 447 13.56 -27.81 -23.02
C PHE A 447 14.52 -27.71 -24.20
N ASP A 448 13.98 -27.55 -25.40
CA ASP A 448 14.76 -27.16 -26.58
C ASP A 448 15.11 -25.67 -26.48
N HIS A 449 15.95 -25.31 -25.51
CA HIS A 449 16.52 -23.97 -25.42
C HIS A 449 17.88 -23.97 -26.13
N GLN A 450 17.84 -23.95 -27.46
CA GLN A 450 18.96 -23.38 -28.21
C GLN A 450 18.78 -21.87 -28.16
N VAL A 451 19.60 -21.17 -27.35
CA VAL A 451 19.71 -19.71 -27.44
C VAL A 451 20.25 -19.41 -28.85
N THR A 452 19.37 -19.04 -29.77
CA THR A 452 19.76 -18.79 -31.17
C THR A 452 20.30 -17.38 -31.30
N GLY A 453 21.58 -17.19 -30.93
CA GLY A 453 22.34 -15.96 -31.20
C GLY A 453 22.03 -14.77 -30.29
N ILE A 454 23.01 -13.86 -30.22
CA ILE A 454 22.95 -12.59 -29.48
C ILE A 454 22.61 -11.46 -30.45
N CYS A 455 21.80 -10.51 -30.01
CA CYS A 455 21.38 -9.35 -30.78
C CYS A 455 22.50 -8.31 -30.82
N ASP A 456 22.96 -7.98 -32.02
CA ASP A 456 24.04 -7.01 -32.25
C ASP A 456 23.61 -5.55 -32.05
N TYR A 457 22.35 -5.28 -31.66
CA TYR A 457 21.95 -3.95 -31.24
C TYR A 457 22.34 -3.73 -29.78
N PRO A 458 23.34 -2.86 -29.46
CA PRO A 458 23.90 -2.75 -28.11
C PRO A 458 22.92 -2.23 -27.06
N ARG A 459 21.78 -1.69 -27.51
CA ARG A 459 20.69 -1.19 -26.67
C ARG A 459 19.43 -2.09 -26.77
N CYS A 460 19.53 -3.32 -27.27
CA CYS A 460 18.39 -4.27 -27.22
C CYS A 460 18.16 -4.63 -25.74
N PRO A 461 16.96 -4.35 -25.19
CA PRO A 461 16.68 -4.67 -23.79
C PRO A 461 16.67 -6.18 -23.50
N HIS A 462 16.54 -7.01 -24.55
CA HIS A 462 16.52 -8.49 -24.51
C HIS A 462 17.38 -9.05 -25.66
N PRO A 463 18.72 -9.11 -25.51
CA PRO A 463 19.60 -9.41 -26.64
C PRO A 463 19.70 -10.90 -26.98
N THR A 464 18.84 -11.79 -26.50
CA THR A 464 18.89 -13.22 -26.83
C THR A 464 17.93 -13.58 -27.96
N ASN A 465 18.07 -14.80 -28.51
CA ASN A 465 17.24 -15.34 -29.58
C ASN A 465 17.21 -14.46 -30.85
N ALA A 466 18.37 -13.90 -31.18
CA ALA A 466 18.55 -13.08 -32.36
C ALA A 466 18.45 -13.93 -33.64
N SER A 467 17.25 -13.99 -34.21
CA SER A 467 16.96 -14.73 -35.45
C SER A 467 16.88 -13.81 -36.69
N THR A 468 16.73 -12.50 -36.49
CA THR A 468 16.57 -11.55 -37.61
C THR A 468 17.94 -11.16 -38.16
N ARG A 469 18.32 -11.66 -39.33
CA ARG A 469 19.59 -11.27 -39.99
C ARG A 469 19.43 -9.97 -40.78
N CYS A 470 20.43 -9.10 -40.72
CA CYS A 470 20.54 -7.96 -41.62
C CYS A 470 21.00 -8.43 -42.99
N SER A 471 20.26 -8.13 -44.05
CA SER A 471 20.66 -8.48 -45.43
C SER A 471 21.88 -7.70 -45.94
N LYS A 472 22.27 -6.63 -45.25
CA LYS A 472 23.37 -5.72 -45.61
C LYS A 472 24.57 -5.76 -44.66
N CYS A 473 24.46 -6.46 -43.52
CA CYS A 473 25.47 -6.47 -42.48
C CYS A 473 26.06 -7.88 -42.42
N ILE A 474 27.38 -8.02 -42.41
CA ILE A 474 28.03 -9.33 -42.36
C ILE A 474 27.87 -9.90 -40.94
N ASN A 475 27.25 -11.07 -40.85
CA ASN A 475 27.09 -11.87 -39.62
C ASN A 475 26.31 -11.21 -38.47
N SER A 476 25.65 -10.07 -38.68
CA SER A 476 24.85 -9.45 -37.60
C SER A 476 23.45 -10.05 -37.50
N THR A 477 23.07 -10.46 -36.29
CA THR A 477 21.77 -10.98 -35.89
C THR A 477 21.07 -10.05 -34.93
N TYR A 478 19.74 -9.91 -35.05
CA TYR A 478 18.93 -9.02 -34.24
C TYR A 478 17.73 -9.75 -33.62
N CYS A 479 17.39 -9.35 -32.40
CA CYS A 479 16.24 -9.84 -31.62
C CYS A 479 14.88 -9.51 -32.30
N SER A 480 14.83 -8.49 -33.16
CA SER A 480 13.63 -8.11 -33.93
C SER A 480 13.96 -7.16 -35.11
N PRO A 481 13.05 -7.00 -36.10
CA PRO A 481 13.18 -5.98 -37.15
C PRO A 481 13.31 -4.55 -36.60
N ARG A 482 12.73 -4.28 -35.42
CA ARG A 482 12.80 -2.98 -34.75
C ARG A 482 14.23 -2.69 -34.26
N CYS A 483 14.93 -3.69 -33.73
CA CYS A 483 16.32 -3.54 -33.29
C CYS A 483 17.28 -3.41 -34.48
N LEU A 484 17.03 -4.14 -35.56
CA LEU A 484 17.72 -3.94 -36.84
C LEU A 484 17.55 -2.50 -37.35
N ALA A 485 16.31 -2.01 -37.44
CA ALA A 485 16.03 -0.66 -37.92
C ALA A 485 16.68 0.43 -37.04
N LYS A 486 16.65 0.24 -35.72
CA LYS A 486 17.32 1.15 -34.78
C LYS A 486 18.84 1.14 -34.92
N TYR A 487 19.46 -0.03 -35.12
CA TYR A 487 20.90 -0.16 -35.35
C TYR A 487 21.33 0.56 -36.62
N VAL A 488 20.62 0.33 -37.73
CA VAL A 488 20.85 0.99 -39.03
C VAL A 488 20.68 2.51 -38.91
N ASN A 489 19.62 2.96 -38.25
CA ASN A 489 19.33 4.40 -38.09
C ASN A 489 20.27 5.11 -37.11
N SER A 490 20.96 4.37 -36.23
CA SER A 490 21.92 4.93 -35.28
C SER A 490 23.31 5.20 -35.88
N GLY A 491 23.51 4.97 -37.19
CA GLY A 491 24.77 5.27 -37.87
C GLY A 491 25.91 4.29 -37.60
N PHE A 492 25.69 3.26 -36.77
CA PHE A 492 26.68 2.20 -36.51
C PHE A 492 26.81 1.19 -37.66
N GLY A 493 25.83 1.13 -38.57
CA GLY A 493 25.83 0.26 -39.75
C GLY A 493 26.46 0.90 -40.99
N GLY A 494 27.63 1.52 -40.85
CA GLY A 494 28.43 1.96 -41.99
C GLY A 494 28.99 0.75 -42.74
N ILE A 495 28.75 0.70 -44.05
CA ILE A 495 29.44 -0.21 -44.99
C ILE A 495 30.92 0.16 -45.05
#